data_AF-A0A358L2L0-F1
#
_entry.id   AF-A0A358L2L0-F1
#
_cell.length_a   1.000
_cell.length_b   1.000
_cell.length_c   1.000
_cell.angle_alpha   90.00
_cell.angle_beta   90.00
_cell.angle_gamma   90.00
#
_symmetry.space_group_name_H-M   'P 1'
#
loop_
_entity.id
_entity.type
_entity.pdbx_description
1 polymer ?
#
loop_
_entity_poly.entity_id
_entity_poly.type
_entity_poly.pdbx_seq_one_letter_code
_entity_poly.pdbx_strand_id
1 'polypeptide(L)'
;MNKGLLIGLVALLLAGCSVTAPHSELAGTRLQLGLAWLAQDRLAPAERNLRQALKLAPDDYRCRLAMARYYQRVGDNASALAHYRKALEQAEQNRDVINNYGAFLCLLGQYDAAQQQFSKAMH
;
A
#
# COMPACT_ATOMS: atom_id res chain seq x y z
N MET A 1 45.57 -48.56 21.45
CA MET A 1 45.90 -48.09 20.09
C MET A 1 44.60 -47.66 19.43
N ASN A 2 44.49 -46.36 19.09
CA ASN A 2 43.36 -45.67 18.43
C ASN A 2 42.01 -45.62 19.17
N LYS A 3 41.24 -44.53 19.18
CA LYS A 3 41.40 -43.08 18.90
C LYS A 3 40.06 -42.46 19.36
N GLY A 4 40.07 -41.17 19.71
CA GLY A 4 39.00 -40.46 20.42
C GLY A 4 37.60 -40.55 19.79
N LEU A 5 36.58 -40.56 20.66
CA LEU A 5 35.22 -40.22 20.29
C LEU A 5 34.97 -38.76 20.71
N LEU A 6 34.76 -37.95 19.68
CA LEU A 6 34.67 -36.51 19.74
C LEU A 6 33.41 -36.01 20.47
N ILE A 7 33.66 -34.92 21.19
CA ILE A 7 32.77 -33.82 21.55
C ILE A 7 31.83 -33.47 20.39
N GLY A 8 30.54 -33.27 20.69
CA GLY A 8 29.57 -32.82 19.71
C GLY A 8 28.27 -32.29 20.29
N LEU A 9 28.34 -31.57 21.41
CA LEU A 9 27.20 -30.82 21.95
C LEU A 9 27.28 -29.40 21.39
N VAL A 10 26.76 -29.19 20.18
CA VAL A 10 26.55 -27.85 19.62
C VAL A 10 25.06 -27.64 19.47
N ALA A 11 24.56 -26.84 20.39
CA ALA A 11 23.21 -26.33 20.45
C ALA A 11 22.90 -25.47 19.22
N LEU A 12 21.72 -25.73 18.65
CA LEU A 12 20.71 -24.73 18.33
C LEU A 12 21.19 -23.37 17.78
N LEU A 13 21.35 -23.29 16.46
CA LEU A 13 21.09 -22.05 15.72
C LEU A 13 20.15 -22.40 14.57
N LEU A 14 18.86 -22.57 14.90
CA LEU A 14 17.82 -22.39 13.88
C LEU A 14 17.93 -20.93 13.45
N ALA A 15 18.46 -20.73 12.25
CA ALA A 15 18.52 -19.44 11.59
C ALA A 15 17.09 -18.90 11.50
N GLY A 16 16.75 -18.01 12.43
CA GLY A 16 15.58 -17.15 12.36
C GLY A 16 15.81 -16.08 11.30
N CYS A 17 15.89 -16.48 10.03
CA CYS A 17 15.60 -15.57 8.94
C CYS A 17 14.09 -15.59 8.78
N SER A 18 13.39 -14.61 9.36
CA SER A 18 12.01 -14.32 9.00
C SER A 18 11.97 -13.98 7.51
N VAL A 19 11.76 -14.99 6.66
CA VAL A 19 11.40 -14.82 5.25
C VAL A 19 9.96 -14.29 5.21
N THR A 20 9.77 -13.03 5.58
CA THR A 20 8.56 -12.26 5.28
C THR A 20 8.69 -11.51 3.95
N ALA A 21 9.77 -11.75 3.20
CA ALA A 21 10.17 -11.01 2.00
C ALA A 21 9.34 -11.24 0.71
N PRO A 22 8.85 -12.45 0.35
CA PRO A 22 8.33 -12.66 -1.00
C PRO A 22 6.97 -11.99 -1.27
N HIS A 23 6.12 -11.85 -0.24
CA HIS A 23 4.79 -11.25 -0.40
C HIS A 23 4.85 -9.73 -0.49
N SER A 24 5.73 -9.08 0.29
CA SER A 24 5.90 -7.62 0.31
C SER A 24 6.54 -7.09 -0.98
N GLU A 25 7.58 -7.76 -1.48
CA GLU A 25 8.22 -7.37 -2.75
C GLU A 25 7.26 -7.54 -3.94
N LEU A 26 6.58 -8.68 -4.02
CA LEU A 26 5.58 -8.92 -5.07
C LEU A 26 4.41 -7.92 -5.01
N ALA A 27 3.95 -7.56 -3.80
CA ALA A 27 2.94 -6.52 -3.63
C ALA A 27 3.43 -5.17 -4.19
N GLY A 28 4.68 -4.80 -3.89
CA GLY A 28 5.33 -3.60 -4.41
C GLY A 28 5.40 -3.57 -5.93
N THR A 29 5.83 -4.67 -6.57
CA THR A 29 5.87 -4.76 -8.04
C THR A 29 4.48 -4.63 -8.66
N ARG A 30 3.47 -5.31 -8.09
CA ARG A 30 2.09 -5.21 -8.54
C ARG A 30 1.54 -3.79 -8.40
N LEU A 31 1.84 -3.12 -7.29
CA LEU A 31 1.46 -1.73 -7.05
C LEU A 31 2.05 -0.81 -8.13
N GLN A 32 3.35 -0.91 -8.40
CA GLN A 32 4.03 -0.11 -9.42
C GLN A 32 3.45 -0.34 -10.82
N LEU A 33 3.23 -1.59 -11.22
CA LEU A 33 2.59 -1.92 -12.50
C LEU A 33 1.17 -1.35 -12.59
N GLY A 34 0.40 -1.47 -11.52
CA GLY A 34 -0.97 -0.94 -11.47
C GLY A 34 -1.00 0.58 -11.65
N LEU A 35 -0.11 1.30 -10.97
CA LEU A 35 0.03 2.75 -11.12
C LEU A 35 0.52 3.16 -12.51
N ALA A 36 1.46 2.42 -13.10
CA ALA A 36 1.94 2.68 -14.45
C ALA A 36 0.83 2.51 -15.50
N TRP A 37 0.00 1.46 -15.37
CA TRP A 37 -1.15 1.28 -16.24
C TRP A 37 -2.22 2.36 -16.04
N LEU A 38 -2.46 2.77 -14.80
CA LEU A 38 -3.40 3.85 -14.49
C LEU A 38 -2.95 5.19 -15.10
N ALA A 39 -1.65 5.47 -15.07
CA ALA A 39 -1.08 6.67 -15.69
C ALA A 39 -1.29 6.69 -17.22
N GLN A 40 -1.34 5.53 -17.85
CA GLN A 40 -1.64 5.35 -19.28
C GLN A 40 -3.15 5.21 -19.58
N ASP A 41 -4.00 5.43 -18.59
CA ASP A 41 -5.47 5.26 -18.67
C ASP A 41 -5.91 3.83 -19.08
N ARG A 42 -5.03 2.84 -18.90
CA ARG A 42 -5.35 1.44 -19.14
C ARG A 42 -5.98 0.86 -17.88
N LEU A 43 -7.28 1.10 -17.72
CA LEU A 43 -8.03 0.82 -16.49
C LEU A 43 -8.06 -0.66 -16.10
N ALA A 44 -8.40 -1.57 -17.01
CA ALA A 44 -8.48 -3.00 -16.72
C ALA A 44 -7.17 -3.62 -16.19
N PRO A 45 -5.99 -3.42 -16.83
CA PRO A 45 -4.73 -3.92 -16.27
C PRO A 45 -4.27 -3.16 -15.03
N ALA A 46 -4.67 -1.89 -14.85
CA ALA A 46 -4.43 -1.17 -13.61
C ALA A 46 -5.16 -1.85 -12.44
N GLU A 47 -6.49 -2.04 -12.57
CA GLU A 47 -7.31 -2.66 -11.54
C GLU A 47 -6.80 -4.03 -11.12
N ARG A 48 -6.51 -4.90 -12.09
CA ARG A 48 -6.02 -6.25 -11.83
C ARG A 48 -4.75 -6.24 -10.96
N ASN A 49 -3.81 -5.35 -11.28
CA ASN A 49 -2.56 -5.28 -10.55
C ASN A 49 -2.72 -4.62 -9.17
N LEU A 50 -3.52 -3.56 -9.07
CA LEU A 50 -3.77 -2.88 -7.80
C LEU A 50 -4.57 -3.76 -6.82
N ARG A 51 -5.57 -4.52 -7.30
CA ARG A 51 -6.28 -5.51 -6.49
C ARG A 51 -5.35 -6.61 -5.97
N GLN A 52 -4.44 -7.09 -6.80
CA GLN A 52 -3.47 -8.11 -6.37
C GLN A 52 -2.48 -7.55 -5.35
N ALA A 53 -2.01 -6.31 -5.53
CA ALA A 53 -1.16 -5.63 -4.56
C ALA A 53 -1.86 -5.51 -3.19
N LEU A 54 -3.13 -5.05 -3.19
CA LEU A 54 -3.93 -4.94 -1.97
C LEU A 54 -4.19 -6.29 -1.30
N LYS A 55 -4.37 -7.37 -2.07
CA LYS A 55 -4.53 -8.72 -1.52
C LYS A 55 -3.26 -9.23 -0.85
N LEU A 56 -2.10 -8.92 -1.41
CA LEU A 56 -0.79 -9.35 -0.90
C LEU A 56 -0.33 -8.51 0.30
N ALA A 57 -0.68 -7.22 0.33
CA ALA A 57 -0.32 -6.29 1.39
C ALA A 57 -1.55 -5.44 1.81
N PRO A 58 -2.53 -6.02 2.53
CA PRO A 58 -3.75 -5.31 2.94
C PRO A 58 -3.50 -4.16 3.93
N ASP A 59 -2.36 -4.20 4.62
CA ASP A 59 -1.94 -3.22 5.63
C ASP A 59 -1.04 -2.12 5.05
N ASP A 60 -0.63 -2.25 3.78
CA ASP A 60 0.11 -1.19 3.09
C ASP A 60 -0.85 -0.12 2.59
N TYR A 61 -0.86 1.03 3.25
CA TYR A 61 -1.70 2.18 2.89
C TYR A 61 -1.54 2.59 1.42
N ARG A 62 -0.36 2.37 0.81
CA ARG A 62 -0.09 2.73 -0.59
C ARG A 62 -0.97 1.94 -1.55
N CYS A 63 -1.28 0.68 -1.22
CA CYS A 63 -2.20 -0.14 -2.03
C CYS A 63 -3.63 0.43 -1.99
N ARG A 64 -4.09 0.89 -0.82
CA ARG A 64 -5.41 1.54 -0.70
C ARG A 64 -5.44 2.89 -1.40
N LEU A 65 -4.40 3.69 -1.25
CA LEU A 65 -4.27 4.97 -1.93
C LEU A 65 -4.31 4.81 -3.46
N ALA A 66 -3.63 3.79 -4.00
CA ALA A 66 -3.66 3.50 -5.42
C ALA A 66 -5.04 3.03 -5.91
N MET A 67 -5.74 2.19 -5.14
CA MET A 67 -7.13 1.82 -5.45
C MET A 67 -8.07 3.02 -5.40
N ALA A 68 -7.86 3.96 -4.46
CA ALA A 68 -8.64 5.20 -4.39
C ALA A 68 -8.47 6.03 -5.68
N ARG A 69 -7.24 6.20 -6.14
CA ARG A 69 -6.90 6.89 -7.40
C ARG A 69 -7.47 6.18 -8.62
N TYR A 70 -7.47 4.84 -8.62
CA TYR A 70 -8.14 4.05 -9.66
C TYR A 70 -9.64 4.36 -9.72
N TYR A 71 -10.33 4.27 -8.58
CA TYR A 71 -11.77 4.51 -8.54
C TYR A 71 -12.14 5.96 -8.87
N GLN A 72 -11.31 6.93 -8.46
CA GLN A 72 -11.45 8.32 -8.91
C GLN A 72 -11.36 8.41 -10.44
N ARG A 73 -10.41 7.71 -11.07
CA ARG A 73 -10.23 7.75 -12.53
C ARG A 73 -11.42 7.15 -13.27
N VAL A 74 -12.02 6.08 -12.77
CA VAL A 74 -13.18 5.44 -13.40
C VAL A 74 -14.52 6.11 -13.04
N GLY A 75 -14.49 7.15 -12.20
CA GLY A 75 -15.67 7.93 -11.80
C GLY A 75 -16.49 7.31 -10.66
N ASP A 76 -16.02 6.22 -10.05
CA ASP A 76 -16.67 5.64 -8.87
C ASP A 76 -16.21 6.36 -7.60
N ASN A 77 -16.82 7.52 -7.36
CA ASN A 77 -16.50 8.37 -6.23
C ASN A 77 -16.77 7.71 -4.87
N ALA A 78 -17.73 6.78 -4.79
CA ALA A 78 -18.06 6.09 -3.54
C ALA A 78 -16.94 5.12 -3.15
N SER A 79 -16.47 4.30 -4.09
CA SER A 79 -15.34 3.41 -3.86
C SER A 79 -14.04 4.20 -3.63
N ALA A 80 -13.82 5.29 -4.36
CA ALA A 80 -12.67 6.17 -4.15
C ALA A 80 -12.64 6.71 -2.72
N LEU A 81 -13.75 7.28 -2.24
CA LEU A 81 -13.88 7.80 -0.88
C LEU A 81 -13.61 6.74 0.19
N ALA A 82 -14.16 5.54 0.02
CA ALA A 82 -13.95 4.44 0.96
C ALA A 82 -12.47 4.04 1.05
N HIS A 83 -11.77 4.00 -0.09
CA HIS A 83 -10.34 3.68 -0.11
C HIS A 83 -9.47 4.81 0.44
N TYR A 84 -9.80 6.08 0.17
CA TYR A 84 -9.10 7.23 0.76
C TYR A 84 -9.21 7.24 2.28
N ARG A 85 -10.41 7.03 2.83
CA ARG A 85 -10.62 6.98 4.28
C ARG A 85 -9.80 5.89 4.95
N LYS A 86 -9.81 4.67 4.40
CA LYS A 86 -9.00 3.57 4.93
C LYS A 86 -7.50 3.81 4.80
N ALA A 87 -7.04 4.44 3.71
CA ALA A 87 -5.63 4.82 3.58
C ALA A 87 -5.25 5.86 4.65
N LEU A 88 -6.14 6.81 4.95
CA LEU A 88 -5.92 7.82 5.98
C LEU A 88 -5.92 7.20 7.39
N GLU A 89 -6.84 6.29 7.70
CA GLU A 89 -6.85 5.54 8.96
C GLU A 89 -5.53 4.77 9.21
N GLN A 90 -4.93 4.21 8.16
CA GLN A 90 -3.65 3.50 8.27
C GLN A 90 -2.43 4.43 8.39
N ALA A 91 -2.55 5.67 7.91
CA ALA A 91 -1.42 6.58 7.74
C ALA A 91 -1.85 8.04 7.96
N GLU A 92 -2.37 8.33 9.15
CA GLU A 92 -3.07 9.59 9.47
C GLU A 92 -2.23 10.85 9.27
N GLN A 93 -0.91 10.75 9.44
CA GLN A 93 0.04 11.85 9.27
C GLN A 93 0.81 11.80 7.94
N ASN A 94 0.47 10.85 7.06
CA ASN A 94 1.16 10.72 5.80
C ASN A 94 0.69 11.81 4.82
N ARG A 95 1.59 12.73 4.51
CA ARG A 95 1.31 13.88 3.64
C ARG A 95 0.82 13.48 2.25
N ASP A 96 1.29 12.37 1.68
CA ASP A 96 0.83 11.93 0.37
C ASP A 96 -0.63 11.50 0.42
N VAL A 97 -1.04 10.73 1.45
CA VAL A 97 -2.43 10.32 1.63
C VAL A 97 -3.33 11.53 1.85
N ILE A 98 -2.94 12.43 2.77
CA ILE A 98 -3.68 13.66 3.07
C ILE A 98 -3.86 14.52 1.81
N ASN A 99 -2.79 14.75 1.07
CA ASN A 99 -2.84 15.59 -0.13
C ASN A 99 -3.70 14.97 -1.24
N ASN A 100 -3.57 13.66 -1.49
CA ASN A 100 -4.38 13.00 -2.50
C ASN A 100 -5.86 12.96 -2.10
N TYR A 101 -6.18 12.76 -0.82
CA TYR A 101 -7.57 12.80 -0.36
C TYR A 101 -8.16 14.21 -0.41
N GLY A 102 -7.40 15.22 0.02
CA GLY A 102 -7.80 16.63 -0.14
C GLY A 102 -8.05 17.01 -1.60
N ALA A 103 -7.17 16.60 -2.51
CA ALA A 103 -7.35 16.83 -3.94
C ALA A 103 -8.60 16.14 -4.50
N PHE A 104 -8.89 14.91 -4.05
CA PHE A 104 -10.13 14.21 -4.40
C PHE A 104 -11.37 14.95 -3.88
N LEU A 105 -11.35 15.45 -2.65
CA LEU A 105 -12.45 16.25 -2.09
C LEU A 105 -12.67 17.55 -2.88
N CYS A 106 -11.61 18.21 -3.35
CA CYS A 106 -11.73 19.35 -4.27
C CYS A 106 -12.42 18.98 -5.58
N LEU A 107 -12.10 17.81 -6.16
CA LEU A 107 -12.76 17.32 -7.38
C LEU A 107 -14.27 17.08 -7.18
N LEU A 108 -14.69 16.76 -5.95
CA LEU A 108 -16.10 16.62 -5.58
C LEU A 108 -16.77 17.96 -5.20
N GLY A 109 -16.04 19.08 -5.24
CA GLY A 109 -16.53 20.39 -4.77
C GLY A 109 -16.63 20.53 -3.25
N GLN A 110 -16.05 19.62 -2.48
CA GLN A 110 -16.07 19.62 -1.02
C GLN A 110 -14.89 20.42 -0.45
N TYR A 111 -14.86 21.72 -0.76
CA TYR A 111 -13.69 22.58 -0.49
C TYR A 111 -13.38 22.74 0.99
N ASP A 112 -14.38 22.89 1.86
CA ASP A 112 -14.17 23.01 3.31
C ASP A 112 -13.52 21.75 3.89
N ALA A 113 -14.01 20.58 3.47
CA ALA A 113 -13.44 19.30 3.89
C ALA A 113 -12.02 19.10 3.34
N ALA A 114 -11.76 19.54 2.11
CA ALA A 114 -10.43 19.49 1.51
C ALA A 114 -9.44 20.38 2.28
N GLN A 115 -9.84 21.62 2.61
CA GLN A 115 -9.04 22.54 3.40
C GLN A 115 -8.67 21.94 4.76
N GLN A 116 -9.63 21.31 5.45
CA GLN A 116 -9.35 20.62 6.70
C GLN A 116 -8.30 19.51 6.55
N GLN A 117 -8.31 18.76 5.45
CA GLN A 117 -7.26 17.77 5.20
C GLN A 117 -5.90 18.46 4.98
N PHE A 118 -5.82 19.46 4.10
CA PHE A 118 -4.55 20.13 3.82
C PHE A 118 -3.95 20.81 5.06
N SER A 119 -4.77 21.36 5.96
CA SER A 119 -4.29 21.90 7.24
C SER A 119 -3.59 20.86 8.11
N LYS A 120 -4.02 19.59 8.06
CA LYS A 120 -3.34 18.50 8.78
C LYS A 120 -1.97 18.14 8.20
N ALA A 121 -1.66 18.51 6.95
CA ALA A 121 -0.35 18.26 6.34
C ALA A 121 0.70 19.33 6.66
N MET A 122 0.29 20.48 7.22
CA MET A 122 1.15 21.63 7.52
C MET A 122 1.65 21.68 8.97
N HIS A 123 1.08 20.85 9.85
CA HIS A 123 1.43 20.75 11.26
C HIS A 123 1.92 19.33 11.56
#